data_AF-A0A0C2FHX6-F1
#
_entry.id   AF-A0A0C2FHX6-F1
#
_cell.length_a   1.000
_cell.length_b   1.000
_cell.length_c   1.000
_cell.angle_alpha   90.00
_cell.angle_beta   90.00
_cell.angle_gamma   90.00
#
_symmetry.space_group_name_H-M   'P 1'
#
loop_
_entity.id
_entity.type
_entity.pdbx_description
1 polymer ?
#
loop_
_entity_poly.entity_id
_entity_poly.type
_entity_poly.pdbx_seq_one_letter_code
_entity_poly.pdbx_strand_id
1 'polypeptide(L)' 'MLFQHTGGKLGGGHAVKMIGWGIEQGMPYWLLANSWNEDWGEDGFFRILRGVDECGIESGVVGGIPKLNDIPYRR' A
#
# COMPACT_ATOMS: atom_id res chain seq x y z
N MET A 1 7.30 7.27 9.05
CA MET A 1 7.04 6.12 9.92
C MET A 1 7.00 4.87 9.07
N LEU A 2 7.89 3.93 9.35
CA LEU A 2 7.90 2.60 8.75
C LEU A 2 7.14 1.65 9.66
N PHE A 3 6.06 1.05 9.17
CA PHE A 3 5.24 0.10 9.91
C PHE A 3 5.87 -1.30 9.91
N GLN A 4 5.91 -1.88 11.10
CA GLN A 4 6.21 -3.27 11.38
C GLN A 4 5.34 -3.71 12.56
N HIS A 5 4.66 -4.85 12.46
CA HIS A 5 3.83 -5.36 13.53
C HIS A 5 4.68 -5.90 14.68
N THR A 6 4.50 -5.35 15.87
CA THR A 6 5.23 -5.77 17.08
C THR A 6 4.33 -6.41 18.14
N GLY A 7 3.00 -6.27 18.00
CA GLY A 7 2.01 -6.83 18.91
C GLY A 7 0.60 -6.32 18.64
N GLY A 8 -0.40 -7.03 19.17
CA GLY A 8 -1.83 -6.78 18.92
C GLY A 8 -2.55 -8.03 18.41
N LYS A 9 -3.88 -8.05 18.51
CA LYS A 9 -4.69 -9.14 17.95
C LYS A 9 -4.92 -8.91 16.45
N LEU A 10 -5.04 -9.99 15.69
CA LEU A 10 -5.44 -9.92 14.28
C LEU A 10 -6.80 -9.25 14.15
N GLY A 11 -6.84 -8.10 13.46
CA GLY A 11 -8.07 -7.34 13.20
C GLY A 11 -8.81 -7.77 11.93
N GLY A 12 -8.17 -8.57 11.08
CA GLY A 12 -8.69 -9.00 9.77
C GLY A 12 -7.75 -8.61 8.63
N GLY A 13 -8.20 -8.82 7.39
CA GLY A 13 -7.52 -8.37 6.18
C GLY A 13 -7.99 -6.98 5.74
N HIS A 14 -7.10 -6.18 5.16
CA HIS A 14 -7.41 -4.84 4.66
C HIS A 14 -6.72 -4.62 3.30
N ALA A 15 -7.48 -4.14 2.33
CA ALA A 15 -6.97 -3.87 0.98
C ALA A 15 -6.48 -2.43 0.88
N VAL A 16 -5.29 -2.23 0.30
CA VAL A 16 -4.64 -0.92 0.15
C VAL A 16 -4.05 -0.77 -1.24
N LYS A 17 -3.76 0.48 -1.66
CA LYS A 17 -3.18 0.76 -2.97
C LYS A 17 -1.67 0.97 -2.86
N MET A 18 -0.90 0.10 -3.49
CA MET A 18 0.56 0.23 -3.59
C MET A 18 0.92 1.24 -4.68
N ILE A 19 1.70 2.26 -4.33
CA ILE A 19 2.02 3.39 -5.21
C ILE A 19 3.52 3.66 -5.38
N GLY A 20 4.37 2.98 -4.61
CA GLY A 20 5.81 3.15 -4.73
C GLY A 20 6.59 2.31 -3.73
N TRP A 21 7.90 2.48 -3.73
CA TRP A 21 8.84 1.82 -2.84
C TRP A 21 10.07 2.69 -2.63
N GLY A 22 10.86 2.36 -1.61
CA GLY A 22 12.13 3.02 -1.37
C GLY A 22 12.99 2.29 -0.35
N ILE A 23 14.02 2.99 0.09
CA ILE A 23 14.87 2.64 1.23
C ILE A 23 15.02 3.91 2.06
N GLU A 24 14.72 3.83 3.35
CA GLU A 24 14.95 4.91 4.31
C GLU A 24 15.80 4.36 5.46
N GLN A 25 16.93 5.00 5.74
CA GLN A 25 17.86 4.58 6.80
C GLN A 25 18.25 3.09 6.72
N GLY A 26 18.44 2.57 5.50
CA GLY A 26 18.78 1.17 5.25
C GLY A 26 17.61 0.20 5.29
N MET A 27 16.40 0.65 5.63
CA MET A 27 15.21 -0.18 5.67
C MET A 27 14.39 -0.06 4.37
N PRO A 28 14.21 -1.16 3.62
CA PRO A 28 13.35 -1.18 2.44
C PRO A 28 11.86 -1.07 2.81
N TYR A 29 11.10 -0.29 2.04
CA TYR A 29 9.66 -0.13 2.28
C TYR A 29 8.82 -0.14 1.01
N TRP A 30 7.53 -0.46 1.17
CA TRP A 30 6.46 -0.15 0.22
C TRP A 30 5.74 1.14 0.67
N LEU A 31 5.43 2.03 -0.27
CA LEU A 31 4.58 3.20 -0.05
C LEU A 31 3.14 2.86 -0.46
N LEU A 32 2.22 3.02 0.48
CA LEU A 32 0.83 2.62 0.34
C LEU A 32 -0.09 3.81 0.62
N ALA A 33 -1.12 3.97 -0.21
CA ALA A 33 -2.24 4.86 0.06
C ALA A 33 -3.35 4.07 0.78
N ASN A 34 -3.75 4.55 1.95
CA ASN A 34 -4.84 3.97 2.73
C ASN A 34 -6.20 4.56 2.26
N SER A 35 -7.29 4.04 2.82
CA SER A 35 -8.67 4.42 2.51
C SER A 35 -9.44 4.92 3.74
N TRP A 36 -8.73 5.44 4.75
CA TRP A 36 -9.29 5.93 6.01
C TRP A 36 -9.14 7.44 6.16
N ASN A 37 -9.32 8.16 5.04
CA ASN A 37 -9.21 9.62 4.96
C ASN A 37 -7.77 10.15 5.17
N GLU A 38 -7.55 11.43 4.86
CA GLU A 38 -6.20 12.06 4.86
C GLU A 38 -5.68 12.37 6.27
N ASP A 39 -6.56 12.44 7.28
CA ASP A 39 -6.20 12.68 8.67
C ASP A 39 -5.58 11.45 9.36
N TRP A 40 -5.57 10.31 8.70
CA TRP A 40 -4.91 9.09 9.18
C TRP A 40 -3.47 8.99 8.66
N GLY A 41 -2.52 8.65 9.54
CA GLY A 41 -1.14 8.36 9.16
C GLY A 41 -0.38 9.60 8.68
N GLU A 42 0.33 9.48 7.56
CA GLU A 42 1.04 10.57 6.88
C GLU A 42 0.19 11.04 5.69
N ASP A 43 -0.75 11.96 5.93
CA ASP A 43 -1.66 12.50 4.89
C ASP A 43 -2.45 11.40 4.15
N GLY A 44 -2.90 10.36 4.87
CA GLY A 44 -3.60 9.19 4.30
C GLY A 44 -2.67 8.09 3.78
N PHE A 45 -1.36 8.28 3.87
CA PHE A 45 -0.35 7.32 3.43
C PHE A 45 0.35 6.64 4.59
N PHE A 46 0.95 5.50 4.31
CA PHE A 46 1.86 4.83 5.21
C PHE A 46 2.92 4.05 4.45
N ARG A 47 3.97 3.67 5.18
CA ARG A 47 5.04 2.80 4.68
C ARG A 47 5.07 1.52 5.49
N ILE A 48 5.28 0.38 4.84
CA ILE A 48 5.41 -0.93 5.49
C ILE A 48 6.70 -1.61 5.04
N LEU A 49 7.28 -2.43 5.93
CA LEU A 49 8.51 -3.17 5.67
C LEU A 49 8.37 -4.04 4.41
N ARG A 50 9.34 -3.92 3.51
CA ARG A 50 9.34 -4.61 2.21
C ARG A 50 10.40 -5.72 2.20
N GLY A 51 10.12 -6.79 1.45
CA GLY A 51 11.04 -7.89 1.19
C GLY A 51 10.98 -9.01 2.22
N VAL A 52 10.01 -8.97 3.13
CA VAL A 52 9.80 -9.98 4.18
C VAL A 52 8.34 -10.42 4.29
N ASP A 53 7.50 -10.04 3.32
CA ASP A 53 6.05 -10.27 3.33
C ASP A 53 5.37 -9.86 4.66
N GLU A 54 5.76 -8.69 5.19
CA GLU A 54 5.25 -8.16 6.46
C GLU A 54 3.70 -8.10 6.41
N CYS A 55 3.05 -8.78 7.36
CA CYS A 55 1.58 -8.93 7.40
C CYS A 55 0.94 -9.49 6.10
N GLY A 56 1.68 -10.22 5.27
CA GLY A 56 1.17 -10.78 4.01
C GLY A 56 1.03 -9.75 2.87
N ILE A 57 1.66 -8.59 2.98
CA ILE A 57 1.51 -7.48 2.02
C ILE A 57 1.95 -7.82 0.59
N GLU A 58 2.84 -8.81 0.42
CA GLU A 58 3.39 -9.25 -0.88
C GLU A 58 2.67 -10.49 -1.42
N SER A 59 1.90 -11.19 -0.58
CA SER A 59 1.18 -12.42 -0.93
C SER A 59 -0.07 -12.23 -1.81
N GLY A 60 -0.66 -11.03 -1.82
CA GLY A 60 -1.99 -10.78 -2.42
C GLY A 60 -2.04 -9.67 -3.48
N VAL A 61 -0.92 -9.37 -4.14
CA VAL A 61 -0.84 -8.24 -5.07
C VAL A 61 -1.55 -8.56 -6.40
N VAL A 62 -2.49 -7.71 -6.80
CA VAL A 62 -3.23 -7.82 -8.07
C VAL A 62 -3.13 -6.52 -8.88
N GLY A 63 -3.18 -6.64 -10.21
CA GLY A 63 -3.16 -5.52 -11.14
C GLY A 63 -3.95 -5.81 -12.41
N GLY A 64 -4.23 -4.78 -13.20
CA GLY A 64 -4.97 -4.90 -14.45
C GLY A 64 -4.64 -3.78 -15.43
N ILE A 65 -4.82 -4.05 -16.73
CA ILE A 65 -4.61 -3.07 -17.81
C ILE A 65 -6.00 -2.64 -18.32
N PRO A 66 -6.32 -1.33 -18.32
CA PRO A 66 -7.63 -0.87 -18.78
C PRO A 66 -7.81 -1.07 -20.30
N LYS A 67 -9.01 -1.43 -20.73
CA LYS A 67 -9.38 -1.45 -22.15
C LYS A 67 -9.60 -0.01 -22.64
N LEU A 68 -8.70 0.46 -23.50
CA LEU A 68 -8.70 1.86 -23.97
C LEU A 68 -9.70 2.14 -25.09
N ASN A 69 -10.17 1.11 -25.80
CA ASN A 69 -10.94 1.25 -27.03
C ASN A 69 -12.41 1.71 -26.84
N ASP A 70 -12.91 1.77 -25.61
CA ASP A 70 -14.29 2.18 -25.30
C ASP A 70 -14.35 3.49 -24.49
N ILE A 71 -13.27 4.26 -24.42
CA ILE A 71 -13.27 5.59 -23.79
C ILE A 71 -13.66 6.60 -24.87
N PRO A 72 -14.90 7.14 -24.89
CA PRO A 72 -15.21 8.23 -25.79
C PRO A 72 -14.28 9.39 -25.42
N TYR A 73 -13.53 9.90 -26.40
CA TYR A 73 -12.75 11.12 -26.25
C TYR A 73 -13.70 12.25 -25.83
N ARG A 74 -13.80 12.50 -24.52
CA ARG A 74 -14.48 13.68 -23.99
C ARG A 74 -13.52 14.86 -24.18
N ARG A 75 -13.91 15.78 -25.07
CA ARG A 75 -13.40 17.16 -25.05
C ARG A 75 -13.71 17.81 -23.71
#